data_AF-A0A936ZVF6-F1
#
_entry.id   AF-A0A936ZVF6-F1
#
_cell.length_a   1.000
_cell.length_b   1.000
_cell.length_c   1.000
_cell.angle_alpha   90.00
_cell.angle_beta   90.00
_cell.angle_gamma   90.00
#
_symmetry.space_group_name_H-M   'P 1'
#
loop_
_entity.id
_entity.type
_entity.pdbx_description
1 polymer ?
#
loop_
_entity_poly.entity_id
_entity_poly.type
_entity_poly.pdbx_seq_one_letter_code
_entity_poly.pdbx_strand_id
1 'polypeptide(L)'
;MRRHALGFTLVELLISVAIIALLAGGAMSFADLAVKRSQEQELRSALRQIREAIDAYKVAADAGRIRRSADDNGYPPTLAALTEGVPEVGSVTGRKLYFLRRLPRDPLAEPTLPPEATWGVRSYESDPADPRPGRDVFDVYSLSPRTSISGRPYREW
;
A
#
# COMPACT_ATOMS: atom_id res chain seq x y z
N MET A 1 -4.86 66.22 -19.60
CA MET A 1 -4.54 65.97 -18.18
C MET A 1 -3.61 64.77 -18.10
N ARG A 2 -2.31 64.97 -17.84
CA ARG A 2 -1.35 63.87 -17.72
C ARG A 2 -1.56 63.18 -16.37
N ARG A 3 -1.94 61.90 -16.38
CA ARG A 3 -1.96 61.07 -15.17
C ARG A 3 -0.51 60.91 -14.72
N HIS A 4 -0.17 61.43 -13.55
CA HIS A 4 1.08 61.08 -12.88
C HIS A 4 1.05 59.57 -12.61
N ALA A 5 1.96 58.83 -13.24
CA ALA A 5 2.22 57.46 -12.82
C ALA A 5 2.83 57.53 -11.42
N LEU A 6 2.09 57.04 -10.42
CA LEU A 6 2.60 56.90 -9.06
C LEU A 6 3.66 55.79 -9.08
N GLY A 7 4.90 56.14 -8.75
CA GLY A 7 5.99 55.18 -8.61
C GLY A 7 5.93 54.44 -7.26
N PHE A 8 6.45 53.23 -7.23
CA PHE A 8 6.54 52.43 -6.00
C PHE A 8 7.55 53.03 -5.02
N THR A 9 7.22 53.03 -3.72
CA THR A 9 8.16 53.46 -2.67
C THR A 9 9.11 52.32 -2.29
N LEU A 10 10.29 52.66 -1.75
CA LEU A 10 11.23 51.67 -1.20
C LEU A 10 10.54 50.79 -0.14
N VAL A 11 9.68 51.39 0.69
CA VAL A 11 8.91 50.71 1.73
C VAL A 11 7.97 49.67 1.11
N GLU A 12 7.28 50.01 0.03
CA GLU A 12 6.36 49.12 -0.67
C GLU A 12 7.08 47.94 -1.35
N LEU A 13 8.27 48.19 -1.92
CA LEU A 13 9.12 47.13 -2.45
C LEU A 13 9.60 46.18 -1.34
N LEU A 14 10.03 46.71 -0.20
CA LEU A 14 10.47 45.92 0.96
C LEU A 14 9.34 45.08 1.56
N ILE A 15 8.13 45.65 1.70
CA ILE A 15 6.94 44.93 2.18
C ILE A 15 6.57 43.81 1.21
N SER A 16 6.57 44.08 -0.10
CA SER A 16 6.23 43.08 -1.11
C SER A 16 7.21 41.92 -1.11
N VAL A 17 8.52 42.19 -1.04
CA VAL A 17 9.56 41.16 -0.95
C VAL A 17 9.44 40.38 0.36
N ALA A 18 9.15 41.03 1.49
CA ALA A 18 8.94 40.35 2.77
C ALA A 18 7.72 39.42 2.75
N ILE A 19 6.61 39.84 2.15
CA ILE A 19 5.40 39.00 1.98
C ILE A 19 5.71 37.80 1.07
N ILE A 20 6.39 38.02 -0.06
CA ILE A 20 6.77 36.93 -0.98
C ILE A 20 7.70 35.93 -0.27
N ALA A 21 8.69 36.40 0.50
CA ALA A 21 9.59 35.54 1.25
C ALA A 21 8.85 34.71 2.32
N LEU A 22 7.89 35.29 3.02
CA LEU A 22 7.08 34.61 4.02
C LEU A 22 6.14 33.56 3.40
N LEU A 23 5.49 33.90 2.28
CA LEU A 23 4.62 32.98 1.54
C LEU A 23 5.41 31.82 0.92
N ALA A 24 6.59 32.10 0.36
CA ALA A 24 7.48 31.09 -0.19
C ALA A 24 7.93 30.07 0.88
N GLY A 25 8.16 30.51 2.12
CA GLY A 25 8.54 29.63 3.23
C GLY A 25 7.43 28.65 3.68
N GLY A 26 6.15 29.02 3.57
CA GLY A 26 5.03 28.20 4.02
C GLY A 26 4.52 27.16 3.02
N ALA A 27 4.65 27.42 1.72
CA ALA A 27 4.00 26.65 0.66
C ALA A 27 4.49 25.18 0.54
N MET A 28 5.74 24.89 0.88
CA MET A 28 6.34 23.56 0.71
C MET A 28 5.75 22.51 1.66
N SER A 29 5.39 22.91 2.88
CA SER A 29 4.89 22.00 3.93
C SER A 29 3.53 21.34 3.60
N PHE A 30 2.67 22.00 2.83
CA PHE A 30 1.35 21.48 2.48
C PHE A 30 1.41 20.42 1.38
N ALA A 31 2.36 20.53 0.45
CA ALA A 31 2.55 19.56 -0.63
C ALA A 31 2.96 18.18 -0.08
N ASP A 32 3.89 18.15 0.88
CA ASP A 32 4.36 16.91 1.51
C ASP A 32 3.23 16.18 2.24
N LEU A 33 2.36 16.91 2.93
CA LEU A 33 1.20 16.33 3.60
C LEU A 33 0.19 15.74 2.62
N ALA A 34 -0.05 16.41 1.49
CA ALA A 34 -0.94 15.90 0.45
C ALA A 34 -0.41 14.61 -0.17
N VAL A 35 0.89 14.55 -0.48
CA VAL A 35 1.56 13.35 -0.99
C VAL A 35 1.48 12.22 0.04
N LYS A 36 1.80 12.49 1.32
CA LYS A 36 1.71 11.49 2.39
C LYS A 36 0.29 10.92 2.52
N ARG A 37 -0.74 11.77 2.51
CA ARG A 37 -2.14 11.33 2.54
C ARG A 37 -2.48 10.44 1.34
N SER A 38 -2.03 10.80 0.14
CA SER A 38 -2.25 9.98 -1.06
C SER A 38 -1.61 8.60 -0.92
N GLN A 39 -0.34 8.54 -0.48
CA GLN A 39 0.37 7.28 -0.24
C GLN A 39 -0.33 6.42 0.83
N GLU A 40 -0.83 7.03 1.90
CA GLU A 40 -1.58 6.32 2.94
C GLU A 40 -2.90 5.72 2.43
N GLN A 41 -3.62 6.44 1.57
CA GLN A 41 -4.85 5.91 0.97
C GLN A 41 -4.55 4.76 0.00
N GLU A 42 -3.51 4.90 -0.82
CA GLU A 42 -3.07 3.84 -1.73
C GLU A 42 -2.61 2.60 -0.96
N LEU A 43 -1.85 2.77 0.13
CA LEU A 43 -1.41 1.69 1.01
C LEU A 43 -2.60 0.93 1.61
N ARG A 44 -3.59 1.66 2.16
CA ARG A 44 -4.81 1.04 2.71
C ARG A 44 -5.60 0.27 1.65
N SER A 45 -5.70 0.82 0.46
CA SER A 45 -6.36 0.16 -0.66
C SER A 45 -5.64 -1.13 -1.05
N ALA A 46 -4.31 -1.08 -1.16
CA ALA A 46 -3.47 -2.23 -1.49
C ALA A 46 -3.56 -3.34 -0.42
N LEU A 47 -3.43 -2.99 0.86
CA LEU A 47 -3.58 -3.93 1.97
C LEU A 47 -4.96 -4.61 1.95
N ARG A 48 -6.04 -3.83 1.80
CA ARG A 48 -7.40 -4.39 1.72
C ARG A 48 -7.54 -5.34 0.54
N GLN A 49 -7.09 -4.93 -0.64
CA GLN A 49 -7.19 -5.74 -1.86
C GLN A 49 -6.44 -7.08 -1.72
N ILE A 50 -5.25 -7.08 -1.10
CA ILE A 50 -4.47 -8.30 -0.89
C ILE A 50 -5.15 -9.19 0.15
N ARG A 51 -5.59 -8.63 1.29
CA ARG A 51 -6.28 -9.38 2.36
C ARG A 51 -7.58 -10.02 1.87
N GLU A 52 -8.40 -9.29 1.11
CA GLU A 52 -9.62 -9.82 0.50
C GLU A 52 -9.32 -10.99 -0.47
N ALA A 53 -8.21 -10.92 -1.21
CA ALA A 53 -7.80 -12.01 -2.09
C ALA A 53 -7.29 -13.25 -1.34
N ILE A 54 -6.57 -13.04 -0.24
CA ILE A 54 -6.15 -14.12 0.67
C ILE A 54 -7.38 -14.80 1.27
N ASP A 55 -8.35 -14.03 1.75
CA ASP A 55 -9.60 -14.56 2.31
C ASP A 55 -10.41 -15.32 1.24
N ALA A 56 -10.49 -14.80 0.02
CA ALA A 56 -11.15 -15.47 -1.09
C ALA A 56 -10.46 -16.80 -1.47
N TYR A 57 -9.12 -16.86 -1.40
CA TYR A 57 -8.35 -18.08 -1.57
C TYR A 57 -8.73 -19.11 -0.50
N LYS A 58 -8.72 -18.68 0.77
CA LYS A 58 -9.08 -19.52 1.91
C LYS A 58 -10.49 -20.10 1.78
N VAL A 59 -11.47 -19.27 1.40
CA VAL A 59 -12.85 -19.72 1.14
C VAL A 59 -12.90 -20.75 0.01
N ALA A 60 -12.12 -20.58 -1.07
CA ALA A 60 -12.06 -21.56 -2.15
C ALA A 60 -11.41 -22.89 -1.71
N ALA A 61 -10.37 -22.83 -0.88
CA ALA A 61 -9.71 -24.00 -0.32
C ALA A 61 -10.61 -24.77 0.64
N ASP A 62 -11.36 -24.07 1.50
CA ASP A 62 -12.31 -24.68 2.44
C ASP A 62 -13.53 -25.27 1.71
N ALA A 63 -13.92 -24.69 0.58
CA ALA A 63 -14.93 -25.26 -0.31
C ALA A 63 -14.42 -26.47 -1.13
N GLY A 64 -13.16 -26.91 -0.93
CA GLY A 64 -12.57 -28.03 -1.66
C GLY A 64 -12.32 -27.76 -3.15
N ARG A 65 -12.39 -26.50 -3.59
CA ARG A 65 -12.14 -26.12 -4.99
C ARG A 65 -10.66 -26.04 -5.33
N ILE A 66 -9.79 -26.00 -4.32
CA ILE A 66 -8.34 -26.03 -4.46
C ILE A 66 -7.82 -27.32 -3.85
N ARG A 67 -6.91 -27.99 -4.54
CA ARG A 67 -6.24 -29.18 -4.00
C ARG A 67 -5.29 -28.74 -2.88
N ARG A 68 -5.52 -29.26 -1.67
CA ARG A 68 -4.73 -29.01 -0.47
C ARG A 68 -4.13 -30.31 0.08
N SER A 69 -2.97 -30.22 0.70
CA SER A 69 -2.43 -31.33 1.50
C SER A 69 -3.23 -31.46 2.81
N ALA A 70 -3.15 -32.61 3.48
CA ALA A 70 -3.78 -32.82 4.78
C ALA A 70 -3.25 -31.83 5.84
N ASP A 71 -1.97 -31.45 5.73
CA ASP A 71 -1.32 -30.52 6.66
C ASP A 71 -1.59 -29.05 6.35
N ASP A 72 -2.22 -28.75 5.21
CA ASP A 72 -2.42 -27.38 4.73
C ASP A 72 -3.61 -26.70 5.44
N ASN A 73 -3.38 -25.47 5.91
CA ASN A 73 -4.41 -24.66 6.56
C ASN A 73 -5.33 -23.95 5.56
N GLY A 74 -5.05 -24.02 4.26
CA GLY A 74 -5.88 -23.48 3.19
C GLY A 74 -5.59 -22.02 2.85
N TYR A 75 -4.60 -21.38 3.47
CA TYR A 75 -4.08 -20.08 3.04
C TYR A 75 -3.11 -20.24 1.87
N PRO A 76 -2.94 -19.22 1.02
CA PRO A 76 -2.01 -19.30 -0.10
C PRO A 76 -0.57 -19.48 0.40
N PRO A 77 0.24 -20.34 -0.24
CA PRO A 77 1.63 -20.55 0.16
C PRO A 77 2.51 -19.32 -0.10
N THR A 78 2.16 -18.50 -1.11
CA THR A 78 2.87 -17.28 -1.50
C THR A 78 1.89 -16.25 -2.06
N LEU A 79 2.30 -14.97 -2.10
CA LEU A 79 1.51 -13.92 -2.76
C LEU A 79 1.35 -14.15 -4.27
N ALA A 80 2.34 -14.76 -4.92
CA ALA A 80 2.29 -15.08 -6.36
C ALA A 80 1.15 -16.05 -6.69
N ALA A 81 0.78 -16.95 -5.77
CA ALA A 81 -0.33 -17.88 -5.95
C ALA A 81 -1.67 -17.17 -6.20
N LEU A 82 -1.83 -15.93 -5.72
CA LEU A 82 -3.05 -15.14 -5.94
C LEU A 82 -3.19 -14.70 -7.40
N THR A 83 -2.09 -14.54 -8.14
CA THR A 83 -2.06 -14.05 -9.52
C THR A 83 -1.76 -15.11 -10.58
N GLU A 84 -0.94 -16.12 -10.26
CA GLU A 84 -0.60 -17.20 -11.20
C GLU A 84 -1.78 -18.13 -11.49
N GLY A 85 -2.72 -18.17 -10.55
CA GLY A 85 -3.94 -18.93 -10.58
C GLY A 85 -3.74 -20.40 -10.25
N VAL A 86 -4.68 -20.96 -9.50
CA VAL A 86 -4.60 -22.33 -8.97
C VAL A 86 -5.60 -23.23 -9.71
N PRO A 87 -5.22 -24.45 -10.13
CA PRO A 87 -6.14 -25.38 -10.77
C PRO A 87 -7.35 -25.68 -9.89
N GLU A 88 -8.54 -25.58 -10.46
CA GLU A 88 -9.78 -25.92 -9.77
C GLU A 88 -9.99 -27.44 -9.74
N VAL A 89 -10.26 -27.96 -8.55
CA VAL A 89 -10.60 -29.37 -8.35
C VAL A 89 -11.95 -29.67 -9.01
N GLY A 90 -12.02 -30.76 -9.76
CA GLY A 90 -13.23 -31.18 -10.48
C GLY A 90 -13.44 -30.47 -11.82
N SER A 91 -12.57 -29.53 -12.21
CA SER A 91 -12.64 -28.92 -13.54
C SER A 91 -12.14 -29.89 -14.61
N VAL A 92 -13.05 -30.39 -15.45
CA VAL A 92 -12.73 -31.25 -16.61
C VAL A 92 -11.81 -30.54 -17.62
N THR A 93 -11.91 -29.21 -17.73
CA THR A 93 -11.14 -28.39 -18.67
C THR A 93 -9.82 -27.85 -18.11
N GLY A 94 -9.48 -28.16 -16.84
CA GLY A 94 -8.29 -27.61 -16.18
C GLY A 94 -8.34 -26.10 -15.90
N ARG A 95 -9.53 -25.54 -15.67
CA ARG A 95 -9.73 -24.12 -15.32
C ARG A 95 -8.89 -23.73 -14.10
N LYS A 96 -8.24 -22.57 -14.17
CA LYS A 96 -7.55 -21.95 -13.04
C LYS A 96 -8.44 -20.91 -12.36
N LEU A 97 -8.37 -20.86 -11.03
CA LEU A 97 -8.95 -19.82 -10.19
C LEU A 97 -7.92 -18.72 -9.95
N TYR A 98 -8.27 -17.48 -10.25
CA TYR A 98 -7.44 -16.30 -10.02
C TYR A 98 -8.09 -15.43 -8.95
N PHE A 99 -7.29 -14.95 -7.99
CA PHE A 99 -7.76 -14.14 -6.86
C PHE A 99 -7.36 -12.68 -7.01
N LEU A 100 -6.26 -12.42 -7.71
CA LEU A 100 -5.82 -11.08 -8.11
C LEU A 100 -5.51 -11.05 -9.60
N ARG A 101 -5.83 -9.91 -10.24
CA ARG A 101 -5.40 -9.62 -11.62
C ARG A 101 -3.90 -9.25 -11.68
N ARG A 102 -3.43 -8.60 -10.63
CA ARG A 102 -2.04 -8.20 -10.41
C ARG A 102 -1.84 -7.97 -8.91
N LEU A 103 -0.64 -8.24 -8.40
CA LEU A 103 -0.30 -7.92 -7.02
C LEU A 103 -0.05 -6.40 -6.89
N PRO A 104 -0.80 -5.67 -6.06
CA PRO A 104 -0.49 -4.28 -5.74
C PRO A 104 0.88 -4.18 -5.07
N ARG A 105 1.59 -3.06 -5.28
CA ARG A 105 2.85 -2.75 -4.58
C ARG A 105 2.58 -1.93 -3.33
N ASP A 106 3.47 -2.01 -2.35
CA ASP A 106 3.52 -1.02 -1.29
C ASP A 106 3.97 0.33 -1.88
N PRO A 107 3.12 1.39 -1.85
CA PRO A 107 3.47 2.70 -2.40
C PRO A 107 4.61 3.40 -1.64
N LEU A 108 4.99 2.88 -0.47
CA LEU A 108 6.07 3.40 0.37
C LEU A 108 7.40 2.67 0.17
N ALA A 109 7.43 1.59 -0.61
CA ALA A 109 8.61 0.77 -0.88
C ALA A 109 9.48 1.36 -2.01
N GLU A 110 10.68 0.83 -2.15
CA GLU A 110 11.60 1.24 -3.22
C GLU A 110 11.03 0.90 -4.61
N PRO A 111 11.04 1.85 -5.57
CA PRO A 111 10.39 1.65 -6.89
C PRO A 111 10.97 0.51 -7.73
N THR A 112 12.20 0.08 -7.45
CA THR A 112 12.92 -0.96 -8.19
C THR A 112 12.57 -2.37 -7.73
N LEU A 113 11.92 -2.53 -6.57
CA LEU A 113 11.56 -3.83 -6.04
C LEU A 113 10.35 -4.42 -6.76
N PRO A 114 10.33 -5.74 -7.01
CA PRO A 114 9.13 -6.41 -7.52
C PRO A 114 8.03 -6.38 -6.45
N PRO A 115 6.73 -6.36 -6.84
CA PRO A 115 5.62 -6.25 -5.90
C PRO A 115 5.63 -7.21 -4.73
N GLU A 116 6.03 -8.46 -4.97
CA GLU A 116 6.08 -9.54 -3.99
C GLU A 116 7.10 -9.25 -2.90
N ALA A 117 8.18 -8.52 -3.21
CA ALA A 117 9.23 -8.15 -2.28
C ALA A 117 8.93 -6.86 -1.50
N THR A 118 7.85 -6.15 -1.83
CA THR A 118 7.48 -4.90 -1.15
C THR A 118 6.69 -5.10 0.14
N TRP A 119 6.19 -6.32 0.39
CA TRP A 119 5.32 -6.64 1.51
C TRP A 119 6.01 -7.55 2.53
N GLY A 120 5.80 -7.26 3.81
CA GLY A 120 6.03 -8.23 4.87
C GLY A 120 4.87 -9.22 4.89
N VAL A 121 5.18 -10.49 5.11
CA VAL A 121 4.18 -11.56 5.20
C VAL A 121 4.13 -12.14 6.60
N ARG A 122 2.94 -12.54 7.00
CA ARG A 122 2.65 -13.19 8.28
C ARG A 122 1.97 -14.53 8.00
N SER A 123 2.46 -15.59 8.61
CA SER A 123 1.83 -16.92 8.53
C SER A 123 0.74 -17.10 9.58
N TYR A 124 -0.19 -18.01 9.32
CA TYR A 124 -1.30 -18.35 10.23
C TYR A 124 -0.82 -18.82 11.61
N GLU A 125 0.32 -19.51 11.66
CA GLU A 125 0.90 -20.05 12.89
C GLU A 125 1.63 -19.00 13.73
N SER A 126 1.86 -17.81 13.17
CA SER A 126 2.55 -16.74 13.88
C SER A 126 1.64 -15.96 14.81
N ASP A 127 2.19 -15.52 15.94
CA ASP A 127 1.47 -14.72 16.93
C ASP A 127 1.11 -13.33 16.34
N PRO A 128 -0.07 -12.78 16.63
CA PRO A 128 -0.42 -11.42 16.21
C PRO A 128 0.56 -10.33 16.65
N ALA A 129 1.20 -10.50 17.82
CA ALA A 129 2.19 -9.58 18.37
C ALA A 129 3.62 -9.82 17.86
N ASP A 130 3.90 -11.00 17.30
CA ASP A 130 5.18 -11.35 16.65
C ASP A 130 4.94 -11.98 15.26
N PRO A 131 4.56 -11.16 14.25
CA PRO A 131 4.32 -11.63 12.89
C PRO A 131 5.58 -12.24 12.27
N ARG A 132 5.48 -13.49 11.84
CA ARG A 132 6.59 -14.21 11.21
C ARG A 132 6.16 -14.87 9.90
N PRO A 133 7.03 -14.87 8.87
CA PRO A 133 6.79 -15.66 7.68
C PRO A 133 6.76 -17.15 8.04
N GLY A 134 6.15 -17.95 7.19
CA GLY A 134 6.02 -19.39 7.41
C GLY A 134 5.62 -20.10 6.12
N ARG A 135 4.91 -21.20 6.26
CA ARG A 135 4.46 -22.04 5.13
C ARG A 135 3.34 -21.41 4.29
N ASP A 136 2.67 -20.40 4.82
CA ASP A 136 1.52 -19.74 4.24
C ASP A 136 1.58 -18.22 4.44
N VAL A 137 0.75 -17.52 3.68
CA VAL A 137 0.50 -16.09 3.81
C VAL A 137 -0.93 -15.90 4.32
N PHE A 138 -1.02 -15.65 5.62
CA PHE A 138 -2.27 -15.30 6.32
C PHE A 138 -2.56 -13.80 6.24
N ASP A 139 -1.53 -12.98 6.39
CA ASP A 139 -1.66 -11.52 6.37
C ASP A 139 -0.41 -10.87 5.76
N VAL A 140 -0.57 -9.61 5.35
CA VAL A 140 0.49 -8.75 4.81
C VAL A 140 0.56 -7.42 5.53
N TYR A 141 1.74 -6.82 5.55
CA TYR A 141 1.96 -5.49 6.13
C TYR A 141 3.07 -4.74 5.39
N SER A 142 3.11 -3.41 5.53
CA SER A 142 4.14 -2.58 4.92
C SER A 142 5.51 -2.79 5.59
N LEU A 143 6.57 -2.93 4.79
CA LEU A 143 7.95 -2.97 5.28
C LEU A 143 8.50 -1.57 5.60
N SER A 144 7.72 -0.51 5.38
CA SER A 144 8.19 0.85 5.63
C SER A 144 8.43 1.08 7.13
N PRO A 145 9.61 1.59 7.53
CA PRO A 145 9.89 1.95 8.92
C PRO A 145 9.17 3.25 9.36
N ARG A 146 8.43 3.88 8.45
CA ARG A 146 7.76 5.16 8.66
C ARG A 146 6.49 5.01 9.49
N THR A 147 6.04 6.13 10.05
CA THR A 147 4.77 6.25 10.75
C THR A 147 3.76 7.06 9.96
N SER A 148 2.50 6.70 10.14
CA SER A 148 1.37 7.40 9.56
C SER A 148 1.15 8.79 10.14
N ILE A 149 0.25 9.55 9.53
CA ILE A 149 -0.22 10.86 10.00
C ILE A 149 -0.84 10.76 11.39
N SER A 150 -1.45 9.63 11.75
CA SER A 150 -2.00 9.40 13.10
C SER A 150 -0.97 8.88 14.10
N GLY A 151 0.30 8.75 13.72
CA GLY A 151 1.38 8.28 14.59
C GLY A 151 1.53 6.76 14.68
N ARG A 152 0.61 5.97 14.10
CA ARG A 152 0.74 4.51 14.06
C ARG A 152 1.78 4.06 13.01
N PRO A 153 2.70 3.13 13.32
CA PRO A 153 3.60 2.53 12.33
C PRO A 153 2.85 1.83 11.21
N TYR A 154 3.35 1.91 9.96
CA TYR A 154 2.69 1.26 8.81
C TYR A 154 2.72 -0.27 8.87
N ARG A 155 3.70 -0.85 9.57
CA ARG A 155 3.76 -2.30 9.80
C ARG A 155 2.60 -2.84 10.67
N GLU A 156 1.85 -1.96 11.35
CA GLU A 156 0.71 -2.35 12.19
C GLU A 156 -0.65 -2.03 11.54
N TRP A 157 -0.64 -1.67 10.26
CA TRP A 157 -1.85 -1.39 9.48
C TRP A 157 -2.45 -2.65 8.89
#